data_AF-A0A561EN42-F1
#
_entry.id   AF-A0A561EN42-F1
#
_cell.length_a   1.000
_cell.length_b   1.000
_cell.length_c   1.000
_cell.angle_alpha   90.00
_cell.angle_beta   90.00
_cell.angle_gamma   90.00
#
_symmetry.space_group_name_H-M   'P 1'
#
loop_
_entity.id
_entity.type
_entity.pdbx_description
1 polymer ?
#
loop_
_entity_poly.entity_id
_entity_poly.type
_entity_poly.pdbx_seq_one_letter_code
_entity_poly.pdbx_strand_id
1 'polypeptide(L)'
;MTTETPHPGPALVHGRLSTYTVRRCRCRECTTAAARWKANKRRQVAYGRWQPLVDAQPVREHLRQLLASGLTRAWISRQSAVPGQVVRNLTVGNGRGAPTRRVRPATAEALLAVRLPAAGPPASRKSVPATASRRKVQALASLGFPISVIAHAAGLSVSGLYLLLRNPERQVAASTAERIAEAYDRLWDARPADLAVRAVDSRRIQRIARANRWAPPLAWDEDRIGDPEALPDWTGRCGSAGGYYDHTQLGTPTCQPCRDAVRAAATDRKLRRRARAAG
;
A
#
# COMPACT_ATOMS: atom_id res chain seq x y z
N MET A 1 -20.62 -41.10 45.15
CA MET A 1 -21.39 -40.55 44.01
C MET A 1 -21.62 -39.07 44.26
N THR A 2 -20.71 -38.20 43.80
CA THR A 2 -20.89 -36.74 43.89
C THR A 2 -21.47 -36.25 42.57
N THR A 3 -22.69 -35.75 42.65
CA THR A 3 -23.52 -35.25 41.57
C THR A 3 -22.93 -33.98 40.97
N GLU A 4 -22.31 -34.10 39.80
CA GLU A 4 -21.98 -32.95 38.95
C GLU A 4 -23.28 -32.43 38.30
N THR A 5 -23.75 -31.29 38.76
CA THR A 5 -24.83 -30.54 38.10
C THR A 5 -24.25 -29.89 36.83
N PRO A 6 -24.78 -30.17 35.62
CA PRO A 6 -24.18 -29.65 34.40
C PRO A 6 -24.62 -28.20 34.16
N HIS A 7 -23.64 -27.29 34.09
CA HIS A 7 -23.86 -25.90 33.65
C HIS A 7 -23.92 -25.82 32.11
N PRO A 8 -24.78 -24.98 31.51
CA PRO A 8 -24.88 -24.84 30.06
C PRO A 8 -23.76 -23.91 29.57
N GLY A 9 -22.64 -24.50 29.20
CA GLY A 9 -21.49 -23.81 28.61
C GLY A 9 -20.41 -24.81 28.20
N PRO A 10 -19.46 -24.43 27.34
CA PRO A 10 -18.36 -25.33 26.96
C PRO A 10 -17.65 -25.85 28.21
N ALA A 11 -17.39 -27.16 28.25
CA ALA A 11 -16.84 -27.86 29.42
C ALA A 11 -15.69 -27.08 30.06
N LEU A 12 -15.87 -26.71 31.32
CA LEU A 12 -14.92 -25.88 32.05
C LEU A 12 -13.68 -26.72 32.39
N VAL A 13 -12.52 -26.36 31.83
CA VAL A 13 -11.26 -27.05 32.18
C VAL A 13 -10.81 -26.65 33.59
N HIS A 14 -10.85 -27.59 34.53
CA HIS A 14 -10.42 -27.42 35.92
C HIS A 14 -8.88 -27.49 36.08
N GLY A 15 -8.37 -27.18 37.28
CA GLY A 15 -6.93 -27.26 37.59
C GLY A 15 -6.05 -26.12 37.05
N ARG A 16 -6.61 -25.05 36.46
CA ARG A 16 -5.87 -23.88 35.96
C ARG A 16 -6.12 -22.63 36.80
N LEU A 17 -5.12 -21.75 36.91
CA LEU A 17 -5.26 -20.46 37.60
C LEU A 17 -6.37 -19.59 36.97
N SER A 18 -6.47 -19.57 35.63
CA SER A 18 -7.49 -18.81 34.91
C SER A 18 -8.92 -19.23 35.26
N THR A 19 -9.13 -20.52 35.54
CA THR A 19 -10.44 -21.06 35.94
C THR A 19 -10.82 -20.59 37.35
N TYR A 20 -9.85 -20.48 38.25
CA TYR A 20 -10.04 -19.90 39.59
C TYR A 20 -10.29 -18.38 39.57
N THR A 21 -9.55 -17.62 38.75
CA THR A 21 -9.61 -16.15 38.78
C THR A 21 -10.68 -15.55 37.88
N VAL A 22 -10.81 -16.04 36.64
CA VAL A 22 -11.74 -15.49 35.63
C VAL A 22 -13.11 -16.12 35.75
N ARG A 23 -13.17 -17.45 35.91
CA ARG A 23 -14.41 -18.21 35.99
C ARG A 23 -14.90 -18.45 37.43
N ARG A 24 -14.15 -17.95 38.42
CA ARG A 24 -14.48 -17.96 39.86
C ARG A 24 -14.75 -19.35 40.46
N CYS A 25 -14.30 -20.43 39.82
CA CYS A 25 -14.44 -21.79 40.34
C CYS A 25 -13.60 -21.98 41.63
N ARG A 26 -14.17 -22.69 42.63
CA ARG A 26 -13.56 -22.92 43.95
C ARG A 26 -13.25 -24.39 44.25
N CYS A 27 -13.38 -25.30 43.29
CA CYS A 27 -13.05 -26.71 43.50
C CYS A 27 -11.58 -26.92 43.93
N ARG A 28 -11.29 -28.07 44.54
CA ARG A 28 -9.98 -28.39 45.13
C ARG A 28 -8.83 -28.23 44.13
N GLU A 29 -9.02 -28.65 42.88
CA GLU A 29 -8.00 -28.55 41.82
C GLU A 29 -7.67 -27.09 41.47
N CYS A 30 -8.70 -26.27 41.26
CA CYS A 30 -8.55 -24.84 40.96
C CYS A 30 -7.90 -24.07 42.11
N THR A 31 -8.27 -24.38 43.35
CA THR A 31 -7.68 -23.79 44.55
C THR A 31 -6.22 -24.21 44.72
N THR A 32 -5.89 -25.47 44.45
CA THR A 32 -4.50 -25.98 44.47
C THR A 32 -3.64 -25.29 43.40
N ALA A 33 -4.16 -25.09 42.19
CA ALA A 33 -3.47 -24.36 41.13
C ALA A 33 -3.19 -22.90 41.52
N ALA A 34 -4.14 -22.23 42.19
CA ALA A 34 -3.95 -20.88 42.71
C ALA A 34 -2.90 -20.82 43.83
N ALA A 35 -2.87 -21.80 44.73
CA ALA A 35 -1.85 -21.91 45.78
C ALA A 35 -0.45 -22.14 45.19
N ARG A 36 -0.31 -23.05 44.22
CA ARG A 36 0.96 -23.29 43.49
C ARG A 36 1.49 -22.02 42.82
N TRP A 37 0.62 -21.23 42.19
CA TRP A 37 1.01 -19.95 41.61
C TRP A 37 1.49 -18.93 42.66
N LYS A 38 0.78 -18.80 43.80
CA LYS A 38 1.20 -17.92 44.90
C LYS A 38 2.55 -18.32 45.48
N ALA A 39 2.79 -19.62 45.69
CA ALA A 39 4.07 -20.14 46.17
C ALA A 39 5.21 -19.87 45.17
N ASN A 40 4.97 -20.11 43.87
CA ASN A 40 5.95 -19.79 42.83
C ASN A 40 6.27 -18.29 42.78
N LYS A 41 5.25 -17.42 42.84
CA LYS A 41 5.45 -15.96 42.92
C LYS A 41 6.32 -15.56 44.11
N ARG A 42 6.07 -16.10 45.31
CA ARG A 42 6.90 -15.82 46.52
C ARG A 42 8.35 -16.23 46.30
N ARG A 43 8.60 -17.42 45.73
CA ARG A 43 9.96 -17.88 45.39
C ARG A 43 10.65 -16.96 44.39
N GLN A 44 9.96 -16.53 43.33
CA GLN A 44 10.53 -15.63 42.33
C GLN A 44 10.87 -14.24 42.90
N VAL A 45 10.06 -13.74 43.84
CA VAL A 45 10.35 -12.49 44.57
C VAL A 45 11.58 -12.66 45.46
N ALA A 46 11.66 -13.75 46.23
CA ALA A 46 12.80 -14.05 47.10
C ALA A 46 14.12 -14.21 46.31
N TYR A 47 14.05 -14.79 45.11
CA TYR A 47 15.21 -14.94 44.22
C TYR A 47 15.54 -13.68 43.40
N GLY A 48 14.81 -12.56 43.58
CA GLY A 48 15.03 -11.34 42.81
C GLY A 48 14.69 -11.44 41.31
N ARG A 49 14.10 -12.55 40.87
CA ARG A 49 13.75 -12.84 39.46
C ARG A 49 12.35 -12.36 39.07
N TRP A 50 11.58 -11.87 40.04
CA TRP A 50 10.23 -11.37 39.80
C TRP A 50 10.25 -10.03 39.07
N GLN A 51 9.79 -10.03 37.82
CA GLN A 51 9.66 -8.83 37.00
C GLN A 51 8.20 -8.35 36.99
N PRO A 52 7.83 -7.29 37.73
CA PRO A 52 6.48 -6.72 37.68
C PRO A 52 6.21 -6.12 36.30
N LEU A 53 4.93 -6.05 35.91
CA LEU A 53 4.55 -5.41 34.65
C LEU A 53 4.86 -3.90 34.71
N VAL A 54 5.35 -3.30 33.64
CA VAL A 54 5.62 -1.87 33.55
C VAL A 54 4.49 -1.14 32.84
N ASP A 55 4.46 0.18 32.92
CA ASP A 55 3.52 1.00 32.17
C ASP A 55 3.74 0.83 30.65
N ALA A 56 2.65 0.71 29.92
CA ALA A 56 2.65 0.52 28.47
C ALA A 56 2.62 1.85 27.69
N GLN A 57 2.47 3.00 28.35
CA GLN A 57 2.36 4.29 27.65
C GLN A 57 3.57 4.61 26.76
N PRO A 58 4.85 4.48 27.21
CA PRO A 58 5.99 4.81 26.35
C PRO A 58 6.07 3.93 25.10
N VAL A 59 5.78 2.64 25.27
CA VAL A 59 5.71 1.66 24.18
C VAL A 59 4.60 2.03 23.19
N ARG A 60 3.44 2.45 23.69
CA ARG A 60 2.30 2.83 22.84
C ARG A 60 2.62 4.05 22.00
N GLU A 61 3.28 5.05 22.58
CA GLU A 61 3.65 6.26 21.87
C GLU A 61 4.66 5.96 20.75
N HIS A 62 5.70 5.19 21.07
CA HIS A 62 6.66 4.71 20.08
C HIS A 62 6.00 3.92 18.94
N LEU A 63 5.09 3.01 19.27
CA LEU A 63 4.35 2.25 18.26
C LEU A 63 3.48 3.14 17.36
N ARG A 64 2.88 4.20 17.87
CA ARG A 64 2.12 5.15 17.05
C ARG A 64 3.03 5.89 16.07
N GLN A 65 4.22 6.31 16.51
CA GLN A 65 5.19 6.97 15.65
C GLN A 65 5.64 6.05 14.50
N LEU A 66 5.99 4.79 14.81
CA LEU A 66 6.33 3.79 13.79
C LEU A 66 5.18 3.51 12.81
N LEU A 67 3.93 3.46 13.29
CA LEU A 67 2.76 3.27 12.43
C LEU A 67 2.49 4.51 11.55
N ALA A 68 2.66 5.72 12.10
CA ALA A 68 2.48 6.97 11.39
C ALA A 68 3.52 7.14 10.27
N SER A 69 4.74 6.61 10.45
CA SER A 69 5.77 6.55 9.41
C SER A 69 5.52 5.46 8.35
N GLY A 70 4.35 4.80 8.36
CA GLY A 70 3.95 3.82 7.35
C GLY A 70 4.36 2.37 7.63
N LEU A 71 4.99 2.06 8.78
CA LEU A 71 5.31 0.68 9.13
C LEU A 71 4.04 -0.09 9.52
N THR A 72 4.01 -1.38 9.21
CA THR A 72 2.87 -2.24 9.56
C THR A 72 3.10 -2.95 10.90
N ARG A 73 2.02 -3.26 11.63
CA ARG A 73 2.10 -4.07 12.87
C ARG A 73 2.80 -5.41 12.65
N ALA A 74 2.61 -6.01 11.46
CA ALA A 74 3.27 -7.26 11.08
C ALA A 74 4.79 -7.09 10.91
N TRP A 75 5.24 -5.95 10.39
CA TRP A 75 6.65 -5.65 10.30
C TRP A 75 7.27 -5.43 11.68
N ILE A 76 6.64 -4.59 12.52
CA ILE A 76 7.07 -4.32 13.88
C ILE A 76 7.18 -5.63 14.68
N SER A 77 6.17 -6.50 14.56
CA SER A 77 6.15 -7.82 15.20
C SER A 77 7.36 -8.68 14.84
N ARG A 78 7.77 -8.69 13.56
CA ARG A 78 8.95 -9.44 13.12
C ARG A 78 10.24 -8.86 13.68
N GLN A 79 10.37 -7.53 13.70
CA GLN A 79 11.58 -6.86 14.18
C GLN A 79 11.76 -6.97 15.69
N SER A 80 10.68 -6.88 16.46
CA SER A 80 10.76 -6.99 17.92
C SER A 80 10.67 -8.44 18.43
N ALA A 81 10.45 -9.44 17.57
CA ALA A 81 10.09 -10.81 17.94
C ALA A 81 8.87 -10.88 18.91
N VAL A 82 8.00 -9.88 18.89
CA VAL A 82 6.79 -9.82 19.72
C VAL A 82 5.59 -10.20 18.86
N PRO A 83 4.70 -11.10 19.31
CA PRO A 83 3.54 -11.49 18.52
C PRO A 83 2.66 -10.30 18.13
N GLY A 84 2.19 -10.25 16.88
CA GLY A 84 1.38 -9.14 16.36
C GLY A 84 0.09 -8.87 17.16
N GLN A 85 -0.47 -9.88 17.81
CA GLN A 85 -1.60 -9.72 18.73
C GLN A 85 -1.27 -8.82 19.93
N VAL A 86 -0.04 -8.89 20.46
CA VAL A 86 0.41 -8.03 21.56
C VAL A 86 0.55 -6.60 21.07
N VAL A 87 1.14 -6.38 19.89
CA VAL A 87 1.25 -5.05 19.25
C VAL A 87 -0.14 -4.44 19.01
N ARG A 88 -1.11 -5.24 18.56
CA ARG A 88 -2.51 -4.81 18.42
C ARG A 88 -3.13 -4.44 19.77
N ASN A 89 -2.99 -5.29 20.79
CA ASN A 89 -3.57 -5.05 22.11
C ASN A 89 -3.02 -3.77 22.77
N LEU A 90 -1.75 -3.43 22.51
CA LEU A 90 -1.09 -2.22 23.01
C LEU A 90 -1.52 -0.95 22.26
N THR A 91 -1.86 -1.05 20.97
CA THR A 91 -2.23 0.10 20.13
C THR A 91 -3.73 0.36 20.11
N VAL A 92 -4.54 -0.66 19.82
CA VAL A 92 -6.00 -0.57 19.59
C VAL A 92 -6.82 -1.31 20.65
N GLY A 93 -6.19 -2.21 21.41
CA GLY A 93 -6.88 -3.05 22.39
C GLY A 93 -7.33 -4.40 21.83
N ASN A 94 -7.97 -5.18 22.70
CA ASN A 94 -8.37 -6.58 22.46
C ASN A 94 -9.84 -6.71 22.02
N GLY A 95 -10.49 -5.61 21.64
CA GLY A 95 -11.90 -5.58 21.24
C GLY A 95 -12.90 -5.56 22.40
N ARG A 96 -12.45 -5.54 23.66
CA ARG A 96 -13.32 -5.47 24.86
C ARG A 96 -13.07 -4.24 25.73
N GLY A 97 -12.33 -3.24 25.22
CA GLY A 97 -12.03 -2.02 25.95
C GLY A 97 -10.73 -1.35 25.49
N ALA A 98 -10.29 -0.37 26.30
CA ALA A 98 -9.11 0.43 26.03
C ALA A 98 -7.82 -0.41 25.88
N PRO A 99 -6.79 0.09 25.17
CA PRO A 99 -5.57 -0.66 24.95
C PRO A 99 -4.85 -1.00 26.26
N THR A 100 -4.12 -2.13 26.25
CA THR A 100 -3.51 -2.71 27.45
C THR A 100 -2.65 -1.68 28.20
N ARG A 101 -2.91 -1.52 29.51
CA ARG A 101 -2.24 -0.53 30.38
C ARG A 101 -0.86 -0.95 30.87
N ARG A 102 -0.60 -2.25 30.99
CA ARG A 102 0.67 -2.76 31.53
C ARG A 102 1.23 -3.89 30.68
N VAL A 103 2.54 -3.92 30.54
CA VAL A 103 3.27 -4.87 29.67
C VAL A 103 4.45 -5.46 30.43
N ARG A 104 4.98 -6.62 30.00
CA ARG A 104 6.19 -7.19 30.62
C ARG A 104 7.42 -6.35 30.26
N PRO A 105 8.41 -6.18 31.17
CA PRO A 105 9.62 -5.40 30.90
C PRO A 105 10.33 -5.83 29.60
N ALA A 106 10.62 -7.13 29.44
CA ALA A 106 11.26 -7.66 28.24
C ALA A 106 10.49 -7.35 26.94
N THR A 107 9.15 -7.32 27.00
CA THR A 107 8.33 -6.96 25.83
C THR A 107 8.38 -5.46 25.55
N ALA A 108 8.42 -4.62 26.59
CA ALA A 108 8.59 -3.17 26.42
C ALA A 108 9.95 -2.85 25.80
N GLU A 109 11.03 -3.43 26.34
CA GLU A 109 12.38 -3.28 25.82
C GLU A 109 12.48 -3.69 24.35
N ALA A 110 11.97 -4.88 24.00
CA ALA A 110 11.99 -5.36 22.63
C ALA A 110 11.23 -4.46 21.65
N LEU A 111 10.11 -3.86 22.07
CA LEU A 111 9.32 -2.95 21.22
C LEU A 111 9.97 -1.57 21.12
N LEU A 112 10.56 -1.05 22.20
CA LEU A 112 11.26 0.23 22.20
C LEU A 112 12.57 0.18 21.41
N ALA A 113 13.20 -1.00 21.30
CA ALA A 113 14.40 -1.21 20.50
C ALA A 113 14.15 -1.12 18.97
N VAL A 114 12.89 -1.21 18.50
CA VAL A 114 12.57 -1.14 17.07
C VAL A 114 12.80 0.27 16.55
N ARG A 115 13.71 0.41 15.58
CA ARG A 115 14.05 1.69 14.92
C ARG A 115 13.36 1.80 13.55
N LEU A 116 13.23 3.04 13.07
CA LEU A 116 12.86 3.30 11.68
C LEU A 116 13.97 2.77 10.75
N PRO A 117 13.65 1.99 9.70
CA PRO A 117 14.65 1.56 8.73
C PRO A 117 15.21 2.76 7.95
N ALA A 118 16.53 2.81 7.78
CA ALA A 118 17.22 3.90 7.06
C ALA A 118 16.81 3.98 5.58
N ALA A 119 16.42 2.85 4.98
CA ALA A 119 15.96 2.75 3.60
C ALA A 119 14.44 3.04 3.43
N GLY A 120 13.76 3.54 4.46
CA GLY A 120 12.31 3.74 4.44
C GLY A 120 11.51 2.47 4.76
N PRO A 121 10.20 2.60 5.02
CA PRO A 121 9.35 1.48 5.42
C PRO A 121 9.30 0.43 4.29
N PRO A 122 9.40 -0.88 4.59
CA PRO A 122 9.32 -1.87 3.54
C PRO A 122 7.92 -1.88 2.94
N ALA A 123 7.85 -1.65 1.63
CA ALA A 123 6.82 -2.10 0.72
C ALA A 123 5.45 -2.25 1.41
N SER A 124 4.84 -1.11 1.76
CA SER A 124 3.64 -1.12 2.58
C SER A 124 2.50 -1.89 1.89
N ARG A 125 1.72 -2.68 2.66
CA ARG A 125 0.47 -3.31 2.17
C ARG A 125 -0.66 -2.29 1.96
N LYS A 126 -0.37 -0.99 2.10
CA LYS A 126 -1.34 0.06 1.80
C LYS A 126 -1.68 -0.04 0.32
N SER A 127 -2.97 -0.15 0.04
CA SER A 127 -3.43 -0.12 -1.35
C SER A 127 -3.47 1.33 -1.83
N VAL A 128 -2.95 1.57 -3.02
CA VAL A 128 -2.92 2.88 -3.68
C VAL A 128 -3.56 2.78 -5.07
N PRO A 129 -4.15 3.87 -5.59
CA PRO A 129 -4.65 3.90 -6.96
C PRO A 129 -3.55 3.53 -7.95
N ALA A 130 -3.85 2.65 -8.91
CA ALA A 130 -2.88 2.22 -9.92
C ALA A 130 -2.67 3.22 -11.07
N THR A 131 -3.28 4.42 -11.01
CA THR A 131 -3.27 5.41 -12.08
C THR A 131 -1.86 5.77 -12.54
N ALA A 132 -0.97 6.14 -11.61
CA ALA A 132 0.43 6.44 -11.91
C ALA A 132 1.15 5.22 -12.51
N SER A 133 1.02 4.05 -11.88
CA SER A 133 1.64 2.81 -12.35
C SER A 133 1.18 2.42 -13.76
N ARG A 134 -0.11 2.57 -14.06
CA ARG A 134 -0.68 2.30 -15.38
C ARG A 134 -0.10 3.23 -16.43
N ARG A 135 -0.07 4.53 -16.16
CA ARG A 135 0.49 5.52 -17.09
C ARG A 135 1.98 5.33 -17.31
N LYS A 136 2.76 4.99 -16.26
CA LYS A 136 4.18 4.63 -16.38
C LYS A 136 4.40 3.42 -17.29
N VAL A 137 3.63 2.35 -17.12
CA VAL A 137 3.71 1.16 -18.00
C VAL A 137 3.31 1.49 -19.45
N GLN A 138 2.26 2.29 -19.65
CA GLN A 138 1.81 2.77 -20.96
C GLN A 138 2.88 3.61 -21.66
N ALA A 139 3.55 4.48 -20.91
CA ALA A 139 4.63 5.34 -21.39
C ALA A 139 5.84 4.52 -21.86
N LEU A 140 6.29 3.54 -21.07
CA LEU A 140 7.37 2.63 -21.49
C LEU A 140 6.98 1.80 -22.72
N ALA A 141 5.73 1.35 -22.80
CA ALA A 141 5.23 0.64 -23.97
C ALA A 141 5.23 1.53 -25.23
N SER A 142 4.98 2.84 -25.09
CA SER A 142 5.07 3.80 -26.19
C SER A 142 6.50 4.02 -26.70
N LEU A 143 7.52 3.85 -25.84
CA LEU A 143 8.93 3.89 -26.22
C LEU A 143 9.37 2.62 -26.97
N GLY A 144 8.63 1.52 -26.84
CA GLY A 144 8.96 0.26 -27.49
C GLY A 144 9.33 -0.88 -26.55
N PHE A 145 9.17 -0.71 -25.24
CA PHE A 145 9.40 -1.80 -24.29
C PHE A 145 8.21 -2.76 -24.26
N PRO A 146 8.39 -4.05 -24.60
CA PRO A 146 7.34 -5.04 -24.45
C PRO A 146 6.91 -5.19 -22.98
N ILE A 147 5.64 -5.51 -22.73
CA ILE A 147 5.12 -5.68 -21.37
C ILE A 147 5.89 -6.75 -20.59
N SER A 148 6.42 -7.77 -21.26
CA SER A 148 7.28 -8.79 -20.63
C SER A 148 8.59 -8.21 -20.08
N VAL A 149 9.22 -7.28 -20.80
CA VAL A 149 10.46 -6.60 -20.36
C VAL A 149 10.17 -5.69 -19.18
N ILE A 150 9.09 -4.92 -19.24
CA ILE A 150 8.65 -4.06 -18.13
C ILE A 150 8.34 -4.91 -16.89
N ALA A 151 7.63 -6.03 -17.06
CA ALA A 151 7.31 -6.96 -15.99
C ALA A 151 8.58 -7.54 -15.34
N HIS A 152 9.53 -7.98 -16.17
CA HIS A 152 10.81 -8.50 -15.70
C HIS A 152 11.60 -7.43 -14.92
N ALA A 153 11.72 -6.21 -15.45
CA ALA A 153 12.37 -5.10 -14.76
C ALA A 153 11.73 -4.81 -13.40
N ALA A 154 10.39 -4.79 -13.32
CA ALA A 154 9.68 -4.61 -12.06
C ALA A 154 9.67 -5.86 -11.15
N GLY A 155 10.12 -7.03 -11.63
CA GLY A 155 10.00 -8.34 -10.99
C GLY A 155 8.54 -8.83 -10.80
N LEU A 156 7.61 -8.32 -11.61
CA LEU A 156 6.18 -8.62 -11.54
C LEU A 156 5.80 -9.67 -12.59
N SER A 157 4.61 -10.25 -12.45
CA SER A 157 4.07 -11.14 -13.49
C SER A 157 3.54 -10.34 -14.68
N VAL A 158 3.75 -10.87 -15.88
CA VAL A 158 3.23 -10.29 -17.14
C VAL A 158 1.70 -10.18 -17.09
N SER A 159 1.01 -11.23 -16.60
CA SER A 159 -0.43 -11.23 -16.40
C SER A 159 -0.89 -10.13 -15.43
N GLY A 160 -0.11 -9.84 -14.38
CA GLY A 160 -0.37 -8.76 -13.44
C GLY A 160 -0.33 -7.38 -14.09
N LEU A 161 0.64 -7.13 -14.98
CA LEU A 161 0.70 -5.88 -15.74
C LEU A 161 -0.44 -5.76 -16.75
N TYR A 162 -0.80 -6.84 -17.47
CA TYR A 162 -1.97 -6.80 -18.35
C TYR A 162 -3.27 -6.53 -17.59
N LEU A 163 -3.43 -7.11 -16.40
CA LEU A 163 -4.59 -6.82 -15.53
C LEU A 163 -4.60 -5.35 -15.10
N LEU A 164 -3.44 -4.78 -14.78
CA LEU A 164 -3.29 -3.37 -14.42
C LEU A 164 -3.62 -2.43 -15.61
N LEU A 165 -3.23 -2.79 -16.84
CA LEU A 165 -3.54 -2.01 -18.04
C LEU A 165 -5.03 -2.03 -18.41
N ARG A 166 -5.72 -3.14 -18.15
CA ARG A 166 -7.15 -3.32 -18.50
C ARG A 166 -8.13 -2.72 -17.49
N ASN A 167 -7.70 -2.44 -16.26
CA ASN A 167 -8.58 -2.02 -15.17
C ASN A 167 -8.16 -0.64 -14.64
N PRO A 168 -8.77 0.45 -15.12
CA PRO A 168 -8.36 1.80 -14.75
C PRO A 168 -8.52 2.12 -13.26
N GLU A 169 -9.59 1.61 -12.66
CA GLU A 169 -9.96 1.80 -11.24
C GLU A 169 -9.20 0.86 -10.29
N ARG A 170 -8.21 0.12 -10.79
CA ARG A 170 -7.52 -0.88 -9.99
C ARG A 170 -6.72 -0.24 -8.88
N GLN A 171 -6.78 -0.89 -7.74
CA GLN A 171 -5.99 -0.61 -6.55
C GLN A 171 -4.84 -1.61 -6.49
N VAL A 172 -3.62 -1.14 -6.21
CA VAL A 172 -2.41 -1.99 -6.09
C VAL A 172 -1.72 -1.77 -4.76
N ALA A 173 -0.97 -2.76 -4.27
CA ALA A 173 -0.12 -2.54 -3.11
C ALA A 173 0.90 -1.42 -3.41
N ALA A 174 1.19 -0.56 -2.45
CA ALA A 174 2.19 0.51 -2.60
C ALA A 174 3.54 -0.06 -3.08
N SER A 175 3.94 -1.21 -2.54
CA SER A 175 5.11 -1.96 -3.01
C SER A 175 5.12 -2.28 -4.51
N THR A 176 3.96 -2.56 -5.11
CA THR A 176 3.84 -2.80 -6.55
C THR A 176 4.00 -1.49 -7.32
N ALA A 177 3.44 -0.39 -6.80
CA ALA A 177 3.59 0.93 -7.40
C ALA A 177 5.04 1.41 -7.38
N GLU A 178 5.74 1.22 -6.25
CA GLU A 178 7.17 1.50 -6.08
C GLU A 178 8.02 0.72 -7.09
N ARG A 179 7.83 -0.59 -7.22
CA ARG A 179 8.56 -1.42 -8.18
C ARG A 179 8.33 -1.03 -9.64
N ILE A 180 7.13 -0.57 -9.97
CA ILE A 180 6.82 -0.05 -11.31
C ILE A 180 7.49 1.31 -11.51
N ALA A 181 7.54 2.17 -10.48
CA ALA A 181 8.29 3.43 -10.54
C ALA A 181 9.79 3.17 -10.76
N GLU A 182 10.41 2.27 -9.99
CA GLU A 182 11.83 1.90 -10.19
C GLU A 182 12.11 1.27 -11.57
N ALA A 183 11.16 0.51 -12.12
CA ALA A 183 11.28 0.01 -13.49
C ALA A 183 11.17 1.14 -14.53
N TYR A 184 10.30 2.13 -14.28
CA TYR A 184 10.17 3.31 -15.12
C TYR A 184 11.45 4.14 -15.12
N ASP A 185 11.98 4.47 -13.94
CA ASP A 185 13.17 5.31 -13.77
C ASP A 185 14.41 4.70 -14.44
N ARG A 186 14.48 3.36 -14.53
CA ARG A 186 15.55 2.66 -15.26
C ARG A 186 15.36 2.60 -16.76
N LEU A 187 14.11 2.57 -17.25
CA LEU A 187 13.82 2.26 -18.65
C LEU A 187 13.46 3.49 -19.49
N TRP A 188 13.05 4.61 -18.88
CA TRP A 188 12.52 5.75 -19.64
C TRP A 188 13.56 6.42 -20.56
N ASP A 189 14.84 6.39 -20.21
CA ASP A 189 15.96 6.92 -21.01
C ASP A 189 16.77 5.81 -21.72
N ALA A 190 16.43 4.55 -21.47
CA ALA A 190 17.08 3.42 -22.12
C ALA A 190 16.51 3.16 -23.52
N ARG A 191 17.31 2.57 -24.42
CA ARG A 191 16.78 2.10 -25.72
C ARG A 191 16.40 0.62 -25.60
N PRO A 192 15.26 0.18 -26.19
CA PRO A 192 14.89 -1.24 -26.18
C PRO A 192 15.99 -2.17 -26.72
N ALA A 193 16.78 -1.70 -27.69
CA ALA A 193 17.91 -2.45 -28.25
C ALA A 193 19.00 -2.78 -27.21
N ASP A 194 19.21 -1.91 -26.22
CA ASP A 194 20.21 -2.10 -25.16
C ASP A 194 19.81 -3.26 -24.23
N LEU A 195 18.53 -3.66 -24.22
CA LEU A 195 18.00 -4.81 -23.49
C LEU A 195 17.71 -6.02 -24.40
N ALA A 196 18.37 -6.08 -25.57
CA ALA A 196 18.18 -7.13 -26.58
C ALA A 196 16.73 -7.31 -27.05
N VAL A 197 15.91 -6.25 -26.99
CA VAL A 197 14.56 -6.28 -27.58
C VAL A 197 14.68 -6.23 -29.09
N ARG A 198 14.09 -7.23 -29.76
CA ARG A 198 14.04 -7.27 -31.22
C ARG A 198 13.26 -6.08 -31.76
N ALA A 199 13.76 -5.48 -32.83
CA ALA A 199 13.10 -4.33 -33.48
C ALA A 199 11.63 -4.62 -33.87
N VAL A 200 11.31 -5.87 -34.25
CA VAL A 200 9.95 -6.30 -34.58
C VAL A 200 9.02 -6.20 -33.36
N ASP A 201 9.47 -6.63 -32.19
CA ASP A 201 8.67 -6.60 -30.94
C ASP A 201 8.50 -5.17 -30.44
N SER A 202 9.55 -4.35 -30.54
CA SER A 202 9.49 -2.91 -30.23
C SER A 202 8.48 -2.19 -31.12
N ARG A 203 8.53 -2.40 -32.45
CA ARG A 203 7.56 -1.80 -33.38
C ARG A 203 6.14 -2.28 -33.13
N ARG A 204 5.97 -3.56 -32.76
CA ARG A 204 4.66 -4.13 -32.42
C ARG A 204 4.05 -3.43 -31.21
N ILE A 205 4.79 -3.28 -30.11
CA ILE A 205 4.25 -2.62 -28.91
C ILE A 205 4.03 -1.12 -29.13
N GLN A 206 4.88 -0.44 -29.90
CA GLN A 206 4.66 0.95 -30.30
C GLN A 206 3.37 1.12 -31.12
N ARG A 207 3.06 0.18 -32.03
CA ARG A 207 1.79 0.19 -32.77
C ARG A 207 0.59 0.02 -31.84
N ILE A 208 0.69 -0.87 -30.86
CA ILE A 208 -0.35 -1.07 -29.83
C ILE A 208 -0.52 0.21 -29.01
N ALA A 209 0.58 0.83 -28.56
CA ALA A 209 0.55 2.08 -27.79
C ALA A 209 -0.11 3.20 -28.59
N ARG A 210 0.23 3.37 -29.87
CA ARG A 210 -0.41 4.36 -30.76
C ARG A 210 -1.90 4.10 -30.94
N ALA A 211 -2.29 2.85 -31.19
CA ALA A 211 -3.71 2.47 -31.36
C ALA A 211 -4.53 2.74 -30.09
N ASN A 212 -3.94 2.53 -28.91
CA ASN A 212 -4.56 2.78 -27.61
C ASN A 212 -4.33 4.21 -27.08
N ARG A 213 -3.66 5.08 -27.86
CA ARG A 213 -3.32 6.47 -27.48
C ARG A 213 -2.57 6.57 -26.15
N TRP A 214 -1.64 5.64 -25.92
CA TRP A 214 -0.76 5.67 -24.75
C TRP A 214 0.31 6.75 -24.92
N ALA A 215 0.29 7.72 -24.02
CA ALA A 215 1.18 8.87 -24.04
C ALA A 215 2.61 8.51 -23.61
N PRO A 216 3.64 9.09 -24.25
CA PRO A 216 5.04 8.89 -23.89
C PRO A 216 5.41 9.56 -22.56
N PRO A 217 6.56 9.21 -21.96
CA PRO A 217 7.06 9.82 -20.72
C PRO A 217 6.96 11.34 -20.69
N LEU A 218 7.52 12.01 -21.70
CA LEU A 218 7.62 13.47 -21.78
C LEU A 218 6.26 14.18 -21.96
N ALA A 219 5.20 13.42 -22.27
CA ALA A 219 3.86 13.99 -22.33
C ALA A 219 3.18 14.06 -20.96
N TRP A 220 3.77 13.46 -19.93
CA TRP A 220 3.26 13.54 -18.56
C TRP A 220 4.11 14.51 -17.74
N ASP A 221 3.42 15.37 -17.00
CA ASP A 221 4.00 16.05 -15.86
C ASP A 221 4.28 15.02 -14.75
N GLU A 222 5.54 14.95 -14.30
CA GLU A 222 6.05 13.97 -13.34
C GLU A 222 5.25 13.98 -12.02
N ASP A 223 4.89 15.17 -11.55
CA ASP A 223 4.16 15.36 -10.30
C ASP A 223 2.67 15.03 -10.43
N ARG A 224 2.15 15.05 -11.66
CA ARG A 224 0.71 14.90 -11.94
C ARG A 224 0.35 13.58 -12.60
N ILE A 225 1.32 12.73 -12.95
CA ILE A 225 1.04 11.44 -13.60
C ILE A 225 0.10 10.53 -12.78
N GLY A 226 0.02 10.72 -11.46
CA GLY A 226 -0.91 10.01 -10.58
C GLY A 226 -2.31 10.61 -10.43
N ASP A 227 -2.50 11.87 -10.80
CA ASP A 227 -3.78 12.59 -10.69
C ASP A 227 -4.77 12.06 -11.75
N PRO A 228 -5.93 11.50 -11.36
CA PRO A 228 -6.94 11.02 -12.31
C PRO A 228 -7.33 12.04 -13.37
N GLU A 229 -7.39 13.32 -13.00
CA GLU A 229 -7.79 14.43 -13.87
C GLU A 229 -6.63 14.99 -14.70
N ALA A 230 -5.40 14.55 -14.46
CA ALA A 230 -4.27 14.95 -15.28
C ALA A 230 -4.40 14.39 -16.70
N LEU A 231 -4.16 15.27 -17.67
CA LEU A 231 -4.17 14.96 -19.09
C LEU A 231 -2.74 15.06 -19.63
N PRO A 232 -2.33 14.15 -20.53
CA PRO A 232 -1.01 14.23 -21.14
C PRO A 232 -0.95 15.37 -22.16
N ASP A 233 0.14 16.11 -22.15
CA ASP A 233 0.45 17.12 -23.15
C ASP A 233 1.44 16.57 -24.19
N TRP A 234 0.91 16.22 -25.35
CA TRP A 234 1.69 15.63 -26.44
C TRP A 234 2.45 16.66 -27.26
N THR A 235 2.11 17.94 -27.13
CA THR A 235 2.52 18.99 -28.07
C THR A 235 3.17 20.21 -27.39
N GLY A 236 3.13 20.27 -26.05
CA GLY A 236 3.51 21.46 -25.27
C GLY A 236 2.45 22.55 -25.25
N ARG A 237 1.30 22.30 -25.88
CA ARG A 237 0.16 23.24 -26.02
C ARG A 237 -1.16 22.52 -26.24
N CYS A 238 -1.27 21.28 -25.74
CA CYS A 238 -2.52 20.54 -25.78
C CYS A 238 -3.64 21.32 -25.07
N GLY A 239 -4.85 21.28 -25.61
CA GLY A 239 -5.98 22.11 -25.15
C GLY A 239 -6.14 23.45 -25.88
N SER A 240 -5.30 23.72 -26.88
CA SER A 240 -5.44 24.86 -27.80
C SER A 240 -5.81 24.41 -29.21
N ALA A 241 -6.38 25.33 -30.01
CA ALA A 241 -6.62 25.06 -31.43
C ALA A 241 -5.31 24.81 -32.21
N GLY A 242 -4.21 25.42 -31.77
CA GLY A 242 -2.89 25.18 -32.35
C GLY A 242 -2.36 23.78 -32.05
N GLY A 243 -2.48 23.31 -30.80
CA GLY A 243 -2.09 21.95 -30.41
C GLY A 243 -2.84 20.86 -31.19
N TYR A 244 -4.05 21.13 -31.69
CA TYR A 244 -4.75 20.23 -32.61
C TYR A 244 -3.97 20.02 -33.92
N TYR A 245 -3.42 21.08 -34.51
CA TYR A 245 -2.64 20.99 -35.74
C TYR A 245 -1.26 20.38 -35.50
N ASP A 246 -0.66 20.68 -34.35
CA ASP A 246 0.65 20.13 -33.96
C ASP A 246 0.62 18.60 -33.84
N HIS A 247 -0.50 18.01 -33.40
CA HIS A 247 -0.68 16.56 -33.42
C HIS A 247 -0.52 15.95 -34.82
N THR A 248 -1.05 16.61 -35.85
CA THR A 248 -0.92 16.16 -37.25
C THR A 248 0.52 16.28 -37.72
N GLN A 249 1.21 17.39 -37.40
CA GLN A 249 2.60 17.61 -37.78
C GLN A 249 3.55 16.61 -37.09
N LEU A 250 3.32 16.33 -35.81
CA LEU A 250 4.11 15.40 -35.02
C LEU A 250 3.71 13.92 -35.25
N GLY A 251 2.65 13.65 -36.01
CA GLY A 251 2.12 12.32 -36.23
C GLY A 251 1.66 11.62 -34.94
N THR A 252 1.24 12.40 -33.93
CA THR A 252 0.75 11.89 -32.65
C THR A 252 -0.78 11.82 -32.61
N PRO A 253 -1.37 10.89 -31.84
CA PRO A 253 -2.82 10.83 -31.71
C PRO A 253 -3.37 12.13 -31.12
N THR A 254 -4.32 12.77 -31.81
CA THR A 254 -4.95 14.00 -31.30
C THR A 254 -5.62 13.72 -29.96
N CYS A 255 -5.33 14.52 -28.94
CA CYS A 255 -5.97 14.40 -27.62
C CYS A 255 -7.37 15.04 -27.61
N GLN A 256 -8.21 14.65 -26.64
CA GLN A 256 -9.58 15.18 -26.51
C GLN A 256 -9.62 16.70 -26.24
N PRO A 257 -8.78 17.26 -25.35
CA PRO A 257 -8.72 18.72 -25.14
C PRO A 257 -8.48 19.51 -26.43
N CYS A 258 -7.59 19.06 -27.31
CA CYS A 258 -7.36 19.71 -28.60
C CYS A 258 -8.57 19.65 -29.54
N ARG A 259 -9.33 18.53 -29.55
CA ARG A 259 -10.58 18.44 -30.33
C ARG A 259 -11.62 19.43 -29.82
N ASP A 260 -11.75 19.53 -28.51
CA ASP A 260 -12.73 20.41 -27.88
C ASP A 260 -12.37 21.89 -28.11
N ALA A 261 -11.08 22.23 -28.05
CA ALA A 261 -10.59 23.57 -28.37
C ALA A 261 -10.91 24.02 -29.80
N VAL A 262 -10.70 23.16 -30.81
CA VAL A 262 -11.04 23.49 -32.21
C VAL A 262 -12.56 23.63 -32.40
N ARG A 263 -13.36 22.78 -31.75
CA ARG A 263 -14.83 22.89 -31.77
C ARG A 263 -15.29 24.20 -31.16
N ALA A 264 -14.77 24.56 -29.98
CA ALA A 264 -15.08 25.82 -29.31
C ALA A 264 -14.71 27.03 -30.18
N ALA A 265 -13.52 27.03 -30.79
CA ALA A 265 -13.10 28.10 -31.70
C ALA A 265 -13.95 28.20 -32.97
N ALA A 266 -14.49 27.08 -33.48
CA ALA A 266 -15.43 27.10 -34.60
C ALA A 266 -16.78 27.71 -34.19
N THR A 267 -17.28 27.39 -32.99
CA THR A 267 -18.51 27.96 -32.44
C THR A 267 -18.38 29.47 -32.21
N ASP A 268 -17.30 29.92 -31.57
CA ASP A 268 -17.03 31.35 -31.34
C ASP A 268 -16.95 32.14 -32.66
N ARG A 269 -16.26 31.61 -33.68
CA ARG A 269 -16.25 32.22 -35.03
C ARG A 269 -17.65 32.35 -35.64
N LYS A 270 -18.53 31.36 -35.47
CA LYS A 270 -19.92 31.43 -35.95
C LYS A 270 -20.71 32.50 -35.21
N LEU A 271 -20.57 32.60 -33.89
CA LEU A 271 -21.25 33.60 -33.07
C LEU A 271 -20.80 35.02 -33.43
N ARG A 272 -19.49 35.26 -33.58
CA ARG A 272 -18.94 36.55 -34.01
C ARG A 272 -19.43 36.97 -35.40
N ARG A 273 -19.51 36.03 -36.35
CA ARG A 273 -20.07 36.31 -37.69
C ARG A 273 -21.54 36.72 -37.62
N ARG A 274 -22.35 36.04 -36.79
CA ARG A 274 -23.77 36.40 -36.60
C ARG A 274 -23.93 37.78 -35.96
N ALA A 275 -23.14 38.08 -34.93
CA ALA A 275 -23.18 39.39 -34.27
C ALA A 275 -22.83 40.54 -35.22
N ARG A 276 -21.83 40.36 -36.10
CA ARG A 276 -21.46 41.34 -37.15
C ARG A 276 -22.51 41.51 -38.25
N ALA A 277 -23.39 40.54 -38.44
CA ALA A 277 -24.45 40.62 -39.44
C ALA A 277 -25.75 41.21 -38.86
N ALA A 278 -25.83 41.38 -37.53
CA ALA A 278 -27.00 41.86 -36.81
C ALA A 278 -26.85 43.29 -36.28
N GLY A 279 -25.66 43.89 -36.38
CA GLY A 279 -25.38 45.30 -36.10
C GLY A 279 -24.87 45.98 -37.35
#